data_AF-A0A2P6VTT3-F1
#
_entry.id   AF-A0A2P6VTT3-F1
#
_cell.length_a   1.000
_cell.length_b   1.000
_cell.length_c   1.000
_cell.angle_alpha   90.00
_cell.angle_beta   90.00
_cell.angle_gamma   90.00
#
_symmetry.space_group_name_H-M   'P 1'
#
loop_
_entity.id
_entity.type
_entity.pdbx_description
1 polymer ?
#
loop_
_entity_poly.entity_id
_entity_poly.type
_entity_poly.pdbx_seq_one_letter_code
_entity_poly.pdbx_strand_id
1 'polypeptide(L)' 'MPAFPMVTGSRGVHVLVPVEPVTEREHVKAFANQLADVLVGRDQEAYTSTLAKAGRGQRLFVDTLCNARSQTTICP' A
#
# COMPACT_ATOMS: atom_id res chain seq x y z
N MET A 1 -12.70 1.19 9.70
CA MET A 1 -12.46 0.08 8.74
C MET A 1 -11.57 -0.94 9.41
N PRO A 2 -11.93 -2.24 9.42
CA PRO A 2 -11.03 -3.29 9.90
C PRO A 2 -9.84 -3.44 8.95
N ALA A 3 -8.66 -3.71 9.51
CA ALA A 3 -7.43 -3.95 8.75
C ALA A 3 -6.77 -5.24 9.24
N PHE A 4 -6.33 -6.07 8.31
CA PHE A 4 -5.78 -7.40 8.59
C PHE A 4 -4.33 -7.47 8.09
N PRO A 5 -3.34 -7.66 8.99
CA PRO A 5 -1.96 -7.86 8.57
C PRO A 5 -1.75 -9.29 8.06
N MET A 6 -1.01 -9.43 6.98
CA MET A 6 -0.57 -10.72 6.41
C MET A 6 0.93 -10.64 6.07
N VAL A 7 1.74 -11.52 6.64
CA VAL A 7 3.15 -11.63 6.25
C VAL A 7 3.26 -12.19 4.84
N THR A 8 4.13 -11.63 3.99
CA THR A 8 4.21 -12.02 2.57
C THR A 8 5.02 -13.29 2.32
N GLY A 9 5.64 -13.87 3.35
CA GLY A 9 6.63 -14.95 3.21
C GLY A 9 7.99 -14.50 2.64
N SER A 10 8.16 -13.19 2.41
CA SER A 10 9.42 -12.60 1.95
C SER A 10 9.88 -11.51 2.93
N ARG A 11 9.93 -10.24 2.52
CA ARG A 11 10.50 -9.13 3.30
C ARG A 11 9.48 -8.04 3.63
N GLY A 12 8.19 -8.37 3.74
CA GLY A 12 7.15 -7.37 3.95
C GLY A 12 5.86 -7.92 4.53
N VAL A 13 4.89 -7.01 4.68
CA VAL A 13 3.55 -7.28 5.20
C VAL A 13 2.54 -6.63 4.27
N HIS A 14 1.49 -7.37 3.91
CA HIS A 14 0.29 -6.82 3.29
C HIS A 14 -0.68 -6.40 4.38
N VAL A 15 -1.28 -5.22 4.22
CA VAL A 15 -2.40 -4.75 5.05
C VAL A 15 -3.65 -4.84 4.20
N LEU A 16 -4.48 -5.84 4.47
CA LEU A 16 -5.73 -6.08 3.76
C LEU A 16 -6.86 -5.31 4.42
N VAL A 17 -7.60 -4.54 3.64
CA VAL A 17 -8.74 -3.76 4.11
C VAL A 17 -9.95 -4.11 3.22
N PRO A 18 -10.96 -4.82 3.74
CA PRO A 18 -12.17 -5.11 2.98
C PRO A 18 -12.89 -3.83 2.60
N VAL A 19 -13.36 -3.78 1.35
CA VAL A 19 -14.17 -2.68 0.80
C VAL A 19 -15.51 -3.24 0.31
N GLU A 20 -16.54 -2.40 0.32
CA GLU A 20 -17.83 -2.78 -0.23
C GLU A 20 -17.73 -2.96 -1.75
N PRO A 21 -18.40 -3.97 -2.34
CA PRO A 21 -18.29 -4.31 -3.77
C PRO A 21 -18.93 -3.28 -4.71
N VAL A 22 -19.51 -2.21 -4.16
CA VAL A 22 -20.04 -1.06 -4.92
C VAL A 22 -18.97 -0.01 -5.23
N THR A 23 -17.75 -0.18 -4.69
CA THR A 23 -16.67 0.81 -4.84
C THR A 23 -15.90 0.57 -6.14
N GLU A 24 -15.82 1.59 -7.00
CA GLU A 24 -14.96 1.54 -8.18
C GLU A 24 -13.48 1.43 -7.78
N ARG A 25 -12.70 0.66 -8.54
CA ARG A 25 -11.29 0.38 -8.23
C ARG A 25 -10.43 1.65 -8.23
N GLU A 26 -10.78 2.61 -9.07
CA GLU A 26 -10.15 3.93 -9.18
C GLU A 26 -10.23 4.68 -7.84
N HIS A 27 -11.38 4.62 -7.17
CA HIS A 27 -11.56 5.20 -5.83
C HIS A 27 -10.73 4.46 -4.78
N VAL A 28 -10.67 3.13 -4.82
CA VAL A 28 -9.84 2.32 -3.92
C VAL A 28 -8.36 2.68 -4.07
N LYS A 29 -7.89 2.79 -5.32
CA LYS A 29 -6.50 3.19 -5.62
C LYS A 29 -6.20 4.62 -5.15
N ALA A 30 -7.12 5.56 -5.40
CA ALA A 30 -6.96 6.95 -4.96
C ALA A 30 -6.88 7.03 -3.42
N PHE A 31 -7.74 6.29 -2.72
CA PHE A 31 -7.71 6.20 -1.26
C PHE A 31 -6.38 5.62 -0.76
N ALA A 32 -5.91 4.51 -1.35
CA ALA A 32 -4.63 3.92 -0.97
C ALA A 32 -3.45 4.89 -1.16
N ASN A 33 -3.44 5.66 -2.26
CA ASN A 33 -2.43 6.69 -2.49
C ASN A 33 -2.47 7.79 -1.43
N GLN A 34 -3.67 8.30 -1.10
CA GLN A 34 -3.82 9.31 -0.05
C GLN A 34 -3.34 8.78 1.31
N LEU A 35 -3.62 7.52 1.63
CA LEU A 35 -3.12 6.89 2.85
C LEU A 35 -1.58 6.84 2.87
N ALA A 36 -0.95 6.48 1.75
CA ALA A 36 0.52 6.47 1.64
C ALA A 36 1.09 7.88 1.83
N ASP A 37 0.50 8.90 1.22
CA ASP A 37 0.93 10.30 1.37
C ASP A 37 0.79 10.78 2.83
N VAL A 38 -0.29 10.40 3.52
CA VAL A 38 -0.47 10.70 4.94
C VAL A 38 0.60 10.01 5.80
N LEU A 39 0.95 8.75 5.51
CA LEU A 39 2.00 8.03 6.25
C LEU A 39 3.37 8.66 6.03
N VAL A 40 3.71 8.97 4.78
CA VAL A 40 4.95 9.67 4.44
C VAL A 40 5.00 11.05 5.10
N GLY A 41 3.89 11.78 5.09
CA GLY A 41 3.80 13.10 5.73
C GLY A 41 3.96 13.07 7.25
N ARG A 42 3.61 11.95 7.91
CA ARG A 42 3.79 11.75 9.35
C ARG A 42 5.25 11.45 9.72
N ASP A 43 5.94 10.67 8.91
CA ASP A 43 7.35 10.34 9.13
C ASP A 43 8.06 10.06 7.79
N GLN A 44 8.76 11.08 7.29
CA GLN A 44 9.47 11.04 6.02
C GLN A 44 10.80 10.27 6.10
N GLU A 45 11.32 10.04 7.31
CA GLU A 45 12.54 9.28 7.57
C GLU A 45 12.27 7.77 7.68
N ALA A 46 11.04 7.39 8.03
CA ALA A 46 10.62 5.99 8.09
C ALA A 46 9.92 5.51 6.82
N TYR A 47 9.12 6.35 6.15
CA TYR A 47 8.25 5.93 5.03
C TYR A 47 8.56 6.63 3.71
N THR A 48 8.23 5.95 2.61
CA THR A 48 8.32 6.52 1.26
C THR A 48 7.27 5.92 0.32
N SER A 49 6.72 6.74 -0.58
CA SER A 49 5.89 6.32 -1.72
C SER A 49 6.69 6.31 -3.04
N THR A 50 8.01 6.53 -2.99
CA THR A 50 8.87 6.58 -4.18
C THR A 50 9.02 5.21 -4.82
N LEU A 51 8.60 5.12 -6.08
CA LEU A 51 8.65 3.88 -6.87
C LEU A 51 10.09 3.41 -7.14
N ALA A 52 11.02 4.32 -7.39
CA ALA A 52 12.41 3.97 -7.66
C ALA A 52 13.10 3.39 -6.43
N LYS A 53 13.58 2.15 -6.50
CA LYS A 53 14.26 1.46 -5.39
C LYS A 53 15.47 2.25 -4.86
N ALA A 54 16.24 2.86 -5.76
CA ALA A 54 17.39 3.69 -5.42
C ALA A 54 17.02 4.89 -4.52
N GLY A 55 15.81 5.43 -4.67
CA GLY A 55 15.33 6.56 -3.88
C GLY A 55 14.79 6.18 -2.49
N ARG A 56 14.68 4.89 -2.15
CA ARG A 56 14.02 4.45 -0.91
C ARG A 56 14.98 4.49 0.29
N GLY A 57 16.26 4.20 0.08
CA GLY A 57 17.22 4.09 1.19
C GLY A 57 16.80 3.01 2.18
N GLN A 58 16.79 3.35 3.47
CA GLN A 58 16.37 2.45 4.56
C GLN A 58 14.87 2.55 4.89
N ARG A 59 14.10 3.34 4.14
CA ARG A 59 12.68 3.61 4.40
C ARG A 59 11.80 2.45 3.96
N LEU A 60 10.69 2.29 4.67
CA LEU A 60 9.62 1.39 4.28
C LEU A 60 8.86 1.98 3.10
N PHE A 61 8.84 1.24 2.00
CA PHE A 61 8.05 1.60 0.84
C PHE A 61 6.59 1.22 1.08
N VAL A 62 5.70 2.21 1.03
CA VAL A 62 4.24 2.02 1.12
C VAL A 62 3.72 1.76 -0.29
N ASP A 63 3.57 0.49 -0.64
CA ASP A 63 3.12 0.07 -1.98
C ASP A 63 1.59 0.10 -2.09
N THR A 64 1.09 0.95 -2.99
CA THR A 64 -0.34 1.09 -3.31
C THR A 64 -0.67 0.58 -4.71
N LEU A 65 0.34 0.16 -5.48
CA LEU A 65 0.19 -0.18 -6.90
C LEU A 65 -0.70 -1.40 -7.12
N CYS A 66 -0.71 -2.33 -6.17
CA CYS A 66 -1.52 -3.55 -6.21
C CYS A 66 -3.04 -3.31 -6.34
N ASN A 67 -3.52 -2.09 -6.12
CA ASN A 67 -4.93 -1.72 -6.24
C ASN A 67 -5.38 -1.40 -7.68
N ALA A 68 -4.46 -1.42 -8.65
CA ALA A 68 -4.79 -1.16 -10.05
C ALA A 68 -5.48 -2.37 -10.72
N ARG A 69 -6.27 -2.11 -11.77
CA ARG A 69 -7.13 -3.11 -12.42
C ARG A 69 -6.41 -4.40 -12.85
N SER A 70 -5.16 -4.29 -13.31
CA SER A 70 -4.38 -5.41 -13.86
C SER A 70 -3.36 -5.98 -12.88
N GLN A 71 -3.46 -5.65 -11.59
CA GLN A 71 -2.54 -6.10 -10.56
C GLN A 71 -3.13 -7.26 -9.76
N THR A 72 -2.24 -8.08 -9.22
CA THR A 72 -2.59 -9.19 -8.32
C THR A 72 -1.76 -9.10 -7.05
N THR A 73 -2.21 -9.78 -6.01
CA THR A 73 -1.49 -9.93 -4.74
C THR A 73 -1.56 -11.40 -4.36
N ILE A 74 -0.52 -11.91 -3.69
CA ILE A 74 -0.51 -13.30 -3.21
C ILE A 74 -1.73 -13.56 -2.30
N CYS A 75 -2.30 -14.75 -2.40
CA CYS A 75 -3.37 -15.20 -1.52
C CYS A 75 -2.87 -15.29 -0.06
N PRO A 76 -3.71 -14.98 0.95
CA PRO A 76 -3.43 -15.33 2.34
C PRO A 76 -3.14 -16.81 2.54
#